data_AF-A0A659S1G8-F1
#
_entry.id   AF-A0A659S1G8-F1
#
_cell.length_a   1.000
_cell.length_b   1.000
_cell.length_c   1.000
_cell.angle_alpha   90.00
_cell.angle_beta   90.00
_cell.angle_gamma   90.00
#
_symmetry.space_group_name_H-M   'P 1'
#
loop_
_entity.id
_entity.type
_entity.pdbx_description
1 polymer ?
#
loop_
_entity_poly.entity_id
_entity_poly.type
_entity_poly.pdbx_seq_one_letter_code
_entity_poly.pdbx_strand_id
1 'polypeptide(L)'
;MNKFLRQLSLLALLFCWPLMSQAARTFTDQIGRQVTVPDTVDRVVVLQHQTLNLLVQMNATDKIVGVMANWIQQLGDGYARLAPEL
;
A
#
# COMPACT_ATOMS: atom_id res chain seq x y z
N MET A 1 9.64 37.28 -27.95
CA MET A 1 9.62 35.95 -27.30
C MET A 1 9.32 34.90 -28.37
N ASN A 2 10.37 34.24 -28.86
CA ASN A 2 10.38 33.60 -30.18
C ASN A 2 9.50 32.34 -30.19
N LYS A 3 8.68 32.14 -31.24
CA LYS A 3 7.78 30.96 -31.37
C LYS A 3 8.51 29.64 -31.14
N PHE A 4 9.77 29.57 -31.56
CA PHE A 4 10.70 28.47 -31.32
C PHE A 4 10.92 28.16 -29.84
N LEU A 5 11.08 29.19 -29.01
CA LEU A 5 11.26 29.03 -27.56
C LEU A 5 10.00 28.46 -26.92
N ARG A 6 8.80 28.91 -27.34
CA ARG A 6 7.51 28.36 -26.87
C ARG A 6 7.32 26.89 -27.27
N GLN A 7 7.70 26.53 -28.49
CA GLN A 7 7.63 25.14 -28.98
C GLN A 7 8.58 24.22 -28.21
N LEU A 8 9.79 24.68 -27.90
CA LEU A 8 10.76 23.94 -27.10
C LEU A 8 10.26 23.73 -25.67
N SER A 9 9.66 24.76 -25.05
CA SER A 9 9.05 24.65 -23.71
C SER A 9 7.91 23.62 -23.68
N LEU A 10 7.03 23.63 -24.69
CA LEU A 10 5.93 22.68 -24.84
C LEU A 10 6.45 21.23 -25.00
N LEU A 11 7.49 21.05 -25.81
CA LEU A 11 8.10 19.74 -26.04
C LEU A 11 8.76 19.20 -24.76
N ALA A 12 9.48 20.06 -24.03
CA ALA A 12 10.08 19.70 -22.75
C ALA A 12 9.03 19.31 -21.70
N LEU A 13 7.88 20.01 -21.67
CA LEU A 13 6.78 19.69 -20.76
C LEU A 13 6.17 18.33 -21.07
N LEU A 14 5.95 18.02 -22.37
CA LEU A 14 5.44 16.72 -22.81
C LEU A 14 6.43 15.58 -22.52
N PHE A 15 7.73 15.82 -22.65
CA PHE A 15 8.77 14.84 -22.36
C PHE A 15 8.90 14.53 -20.86
N CYS A 16 8.53 15.47 -19.98
CA CYS A 16 8.59 15.30 -18.52
C CYS A 16 7.36 14.57 -17.94
N TRP A 17 6.28 14.44 -18.71
CA TRP A 17 5.03 13.77 -18.27
C TRP A 17 5.19 12.34 -17.73
N PRO A 18 5.97 11.42 -18.36
CA PRO A 18 6.11 10.05 -17.86
C PRO A 18 6.87 9.94 -16.54
N LEU A 19 7.62 10.96 -16.13
CA LEU A 19 8.33 10.99 -14.84
C LEU A 19 7.37 11.09 -13.64
N MET A 20 6.09 11.42 -13.88
CA MET A 20 5.06 11.51 -12.85
C MET A 20 4.27 10.21 -12.66
N SER A 21 4.61 9.13 -13.39
CA SER A 21 3.91 7.85 -13.27
C SER A 21 4.26 7.17 -11.96
N GLN A 22 3.27 6.97 -11.09
CA GLN A 22 3.40 6.14 -9.89
C GLN A 22 3.29 4.67 -10.29
N ALA A 23 4.26 3.85 -9.89
CA ALA A 23 4.19 2.41 -10.11
C ALA A 23 3.05 1.80 -9.29
N ALA A 24 2.29 0.89 -9.90
CA ALA A 24 1.19 0.18 -9.27
C ALA A 24 1.23 -1.30 -9.67
N ARG A 25 0.76 -2.16 -8.77
CA ARG A 25 0.71 -3.61 -8.95
C ARG A 25 -0.73 -4.06 -8.98
N THR A 26 -1.11 -4.79 -10.03
CA THR A 26 -2.45 -5.39 -10.16
C THR A 26 -2.35 -6.90 -9.97
N PHE A 27 -3.20 -7.44 -9.11
CA PHE A 27 -3.29 -8.88 -8.86
C PHE A 27 -4.75 -9.29 -8.64
N THR A 28 -5.01 -10.59 -8.78
CA THR A 28 -6.32 -11.18 -8.46
C THR A 28 -6.32 -11.61 -7.00
N ASP A 29 -7.34 -11.21 -6.24
CA ASP A 29 -7.49 -11.67 -4.86
C ASP A 29 -8.11 -13.07 -4.75
N GLN A 30 -8.27 -13.57 -3.52
CA GLN A 30 -8.77 -14.92 -3.25
C GLN A 30 -10.23 -15.14 -3.67
N ILE A 31 -10.99 -14.09 -4.00
CA ILE A 31 -12.39 -14.18 -4.45
C ILE A 31 -12.57 -13.73 -5.91
N GLY A 32 -11.48 -13.60 -6.67
CA GLY A 32 -11.51 -13.34 -8.10
C GLY A 32 -11.62 -11.86 -8.50
N ARG A 33 -11.46 -10.92 -7.56
CA ARG A 33 -11.45 -9.48 -7.90
C ARG A 33 -10.07 -9.06 -8.39
N GLN A 34 -10.04 -8.21 -9.42
CA GLN A 34 -8.82 -7.50 -9.82
C GLN A 34 -8.60 -6.30 -8.90
N VAL A 35 -7.49 -6.31 -8.18
CA VAL A 35 -7.13 -5.27 -7.20
C VAL A 35 -5.83 -4.61 -7.65
N THR A 36 -5.81 -3.28 -7.68
CA THR A 36 -4.61 -2.48 -7.96
C THR A 36 -4.18 -1.78 -6.68
N VAL A 37 -2.92 -1.96 -6.30
CA VAL A 37 -2.30 -1.29 -5.15
C VAL A 37 -1.08 -0.49 -5.59
N PRO A 38 -0.66 0.54 -4.83
CA PRO A 38 0.63 1.18 -5.05
C PRO A 38 1.79 0.18 -4.99
N ASP A 39 2.88 0.48 -5.71
CA ASP A 39 4.06 -0.38 -5.71
C ASP A 39 4.67 -0.55 -4.31
N THR A 40 4.69 0.51 -3.52
CA THR A 40 5.05 0.47 -2.10
C THR A 40 3.81 0.69 -1.23
N VAL A 41 3.59 -0.20 -0.26
CA VAL A 41 2.47 -0.13 0.69
C VAL A 41 3.04 0.02 2.10
N ASP A 42 2.75 1.15 2.73
CA ASP A 42 3.28 1.52 4.05
C ASP A 42 2.19 1.72 5.11
N ARG A 43 0.91 1.71 4.70
CA ARG A 43 -0.23 1.96 5.59
C ARG A 43 -1.36 0.99 5.28
N VAL A 44 -1.51 -0.02 6.12
CA VAL A 44 -2.48 -1.12 5.95
C VAL A 44 -3.47 -1.11 7.10
N VAL A 45 -4.75 -1.22 6.77
CA VAL A 45 -5.82 -1.51 7.74
C VAL A 45 -6.21 -2.98 7.58
N VAL A 46 -6.11 -3.74 8.67
CA VAL A 46 -6.28 -5.21 8.65
C VAL A 46 -7.58 -5.58 9.33
N LEU A 47 -8.57 -6.00 8.53
CA LEU A 47 -9.91 -6.34 9.02
C LEU A 47 -10.14 -7.86 9.20
N GLN A 48 -9.06 -8.64 9.29
CA GLN A 48 -9.14 -10.10 9.40
C GLN A 48 -8.01 -10.63 10.27
N HIS A 49 -8.32 -11.45 11.28
CA HIS A 49 -7.30 -11.98 12.20
C HIS A 49 -6.30 -12.92 11.53
N GLN A 50 -6.72 -13.74 10.56
CA GLN A 50 -5.78 -14.63 9.87
C GLN A 50 -4.73 -13.83 9.09
N THR A 51 -5.16 -12.75 8.41
CA THR A 51 -4.25 -11.84 7.71
C THR A 51 -3.35 -11.09 8.68
N LEU A 52 -3.87 -10.68 9.84
CA LEU A 52 -3.07 -10.06 10.89
C LEU A 52 -1.94 -11.00 11.36
N ASN A 53 -2.25 -12.27 11.55
CA ASN A 53 -1.26 -13.29 11.91
C ASN A 53 -0.16 -13.46 10.86
N LEU A 54 -0.53 -13.47 9.58
CA LEU A 54 0.45 -13.53 8.49
C LEU A 54 1.37 -12.30 8.49
N LEU A 55 0.82 -11.11 8.67
CA LEU A 55 1.63 -9.87 8.70
C LEU A 55 2.60 -9.82 9.87
N VAL A 56 2.20 -10.34 11.04
CA VAL A 56 3.11 -10.48 12.20
C VAL A 56 4.24 -11.46 11.88
N GLN A 57 3.92 -12.62 11.30
CA GLN A 57 4.94 -13.62 10.93
C GLN A 57 5.90 -13.14 9.82
N MET A 58 5.42 -12.26 8.94
CA MET A 58 6.23 -11.63 7.90
C MET A 58 7.05 -10.43 8.41
N ASN A 59 6.99 -10.12 9.70
CA ASN A 59 7.64 -8.94 10.29
C ASN A 59 7.23 -7.63 9.59
N ALA A 60 5.93 -7.47 9.31
CA ALA A 60 5.36 -6.34 8.59
C ALA A 60 4.38 -5.50 9.45
N THR A 61 4.52 -5.57 10.78
CA THR A 61 3.67 -4.83 11.73
C THR A 61 3.85 -3.32 11.67
N ASP A 62 5.04 -2.86 11.28
CA ASP A 62 5.41 -1.45 11.08
C ASP A 62 4.55 -0.74 10.02
N LYS A 63 3.94 -1.52 9.12
CA LYS A 63 3.08 -1.02 8.04
C LYS A 63 1.60 -0.97 8.42
N ILE A 64 1.24 -1.48 9.59
CA ILE A 64 -0.16 -1.57 10.04
C ILE A 64 -0.52 -0.27 10.76
N VAL A 65 -1.64 0.33 10.35
CA VAL A 65 -2.14 1.58 10.93
C VAL A 65 -3.52 1.42 11.58
N GLY A 66 -4.07 0.20 11.53
CA GLY A 66 -5.34 -0.15 12.17
C GLY A 66 -5.67 -1.63 12.02
N VAL A 67 -6.34 -2.19 13.02
CA VAL A 67 -6.76 -3.59 13.07
C VAL A 67 -8.24 -3.70 13.44
N MET A 68 -8.85 -4.85 13.15
CA MET A 68 -10.23 -5.16 13.55
C MET A 68 -10.38 -5.09 15.09
N ALA A 69 -11.41 -4.38 15.58
CA ALA A 69 -11.57 -4.08 17.02
C ALA A 69 -11.62 -5.30 17.95
N ASN A 70 -12.11 -6.45 17.48
CA ASN A 70 -12.21 -7.69 18.27
C ASN A 70 -11.04 -8.65 18.05
N TRP A 71 -9.89 -8.19 17.54
CA TRP A 71 -8.74 -9.05 17.30
C TRP A 71 -8.27 -9.79 18.56
N ILE A 72 -8.36 -9.16 19.74
CA ILE A 72 -8.02 -9.77 21.03
C ILE A 72 -8.91 -10.99 21.32
N GLN A 73 -10.21 -10.89 21.03
CA GLN A 73 -11.14 -12.01 21.20
C GLN A 73 -10.86 -13.16 20.22
N GLN A 74 -10.32 -12.85 19.03
CA GLN A 74 -10.05 -13.83 17.98
C GLN A 74 -8.68 -14.51 18.14
N LEU A 75 -7.68 -13.82 18.68
CA LEU A 75 -6.29 -14.28 18.78
C LEU A 75 -5.84 -14.56 20.22
N GLY A 76 -6.60 -14.10 21.22
CA GLY A 76 -6.31 -14.23 22.65
C GLY A 76 -5.36 -13.16 23.18
N ASP A 77 -5.46 -12.88 24.49
CA ASP A 77 -4.68 -11.83 25.17
C ASP A 77 -3.16 -12.03 25.05
N GLY A 78 -2.71 -13.28 24.96
CA GLY A 78 -1.29 -13.61 24.79
C GLY A 78 -0.70 -13.14 23.46
N TYR A 79 -1.53 -12.89 22.46
CA TYR A 79 -1.11 -12.49 21.12
C TYR A 79 -0.47 -11.10 21.09
N ALA A 80 -0.86 -10.20 22.01
CA ALA A 80 -0.26 -8.87 22.15
C ALA A 80 1.27 -8.92 22.34
N ARG A 81 1.81 -10.04 22.85
CA ARG A 81 3.27 -10.24 22.98
C ARG A 81 3.99 -10.36 21.64
N LEU A 82 3.30 -10.85 20.60
CA LEU A 82 3.84 -11.03 19.26
C LEU A 82 3.77 -9.74 18.43
N ALA A 83 2.90 -8.80 18.82
CA ALA A 83 2.72 -7.54 18.13
C ALA A 83 2.39 -6.42 19.15
N PRO A 84 3.38 -6.00 19.97
CA PRO A 84 3.15 -5.05 21.07
C PRO A 84 2.83 -3.63 20.62
N GLU A 85 3.08 -3.30 19.35
CA GLU A 85 2.86 -1.99 18.75
C GLU A 85 1.43 -1.80 18.19
N LEU A 86 0.57 -2.84 18.27
CA LEU A 86 -0.83 -2.83 17.79
C LEU A 86 -1.82 -2.40 18.88
#